data_AF-A0A656JYE5-F1
#
_entry.id   AF-A0A656JYE5-F1
#
_cell.length_a   1.000
_cell.length_b   1.000
_cell.length_c   1.000
_cell.angle_alpha   90.00
_cell.angle_beta   90.00
_cell.angle_gamma   90.00
#
_symmetry.space_group_name_H-M   'P 1'
#
loop_
_entity.id
_entity.type
_entity.pdbx_description
1 polymer ?
#
loop_
_entity_poly.entity_id
_entity_poly.type
_entity_poly.pdbx_seq_one_letter_code
_entity_poly.pdbx_strand_id
1 'polypeptide(L)' 'YIDRPLTRPVLPEAQPIVAPFALNLDEQRAVLGLAERHGELSSARIQELATILADPLRIPAGKAVAQ' A
#
# COMPACT_ATOMS: atom_id res chain seq x y z
N TYR A 1 14.86 11.96 22.31
CA TYR A 1 14.44 10.57 22.50
C TYR A 1 12.98 10.59 22.92
N ILE A 2 12.07 9.99 22.14
CA ILE A 2 10.63 9.99 22.44
C ILE A 2 10.28 8.59 22.94
N ASP A 3 10.05 8.46 24.25
CA ASP A 3 9.51 7.25 24.91
C ASP A 3 8.00 7.14 24.67
N ARG A 4 7.58 7.06 23.41
CA ARG A 4 6.22 6.58 23.12
C ARG A 4 6.30 5.13 22.65
N PRO A 5 5.53 4.21 23.26
CA PRO A 5 5.43 2.87 22.73
C PRO A 5 4.92 2.96 21.29
N LEU A 6 5.66 2.34 20.36
CA LEU A 6 5.25 2.27 18.96
C LEU A 6 4.06 1.31 18.86
N THR A 7 2.89 1.82 18.53
CA THR A 7 1.74 0.98 18.18
C THR A 7 2.06 0.27 16.88
N ARG A 8 1.97 -1.06 16.87
CA ARG A 8 2.11 -1.84 15.64
C ARG A 8 0.96 -1.47 14.69
N PRO A 9 1.23 -1.03 13.45
CA PRO A 9 0.18 -0.75 12.48
C PRO A 9 -0.57 -2.03 12.09
N VAL A 10 -1.85 -1.89 11.79
CA VAL A 10 -2.68 -2.97 11.27
C VAL A 10 -2.44 -3.07 9.77
N LEU A 11 -2.01 -4.24 9.30
CA LEU A 11 -1.84 -4.52 7.87
C LEU A 11 -3.07 -5.25 7.34
N PRO A 12 -3.46 -5.03 6.08
CA PRO A 12 -4.50 -5.81 5.45
C PRO A 12 -4.07 -7.28 5.35
N GLU A 13 -5.03 -8.19 5.56
CA GLU A 13 -4.82 -9.62 5.31
C GLU A 13 -4.62 -9.85 3.81
N ALA A 14 -3.46 -10.39 3.44
CA ALA A 14 -3.11 -10.67 2.04
C ALA A 14 -2.19 -11.88 1.96
N GLN A 15 -2.29 -12.63 0.86
CA GLN A 15 -1.34 -13.70 0.59
C GLN A 15 0.05 -13.10 0.30
N PRO A 16 1.12 -13.57 0.95
CA PRO A 16 2.46 -13.09 0.66
C PRO A 16 2.84 -13.52 -0.76
N ILE A 17 3.29 -12.55 -1.57
CA ILE A 17 3.78 -12.77 -2.93
C ILE A 17 5.22 -12.28 -3.05
N VAL A 18 6.03 -12.99 -3.83
CA VAL A 18 7.38 -12.53 -4.17
C VAL A 18 7.26 -11.36 -5.15
N ALA A 19 7.94 -10.25 -4.86
CA ALA A 19 7.98 -9.12 -5.77
C ALA A 19 8.62 -9.56 -7.10
N PRO A 20 8.00 -9.25 -8.26
CA PRO A 20 8.50 -9.70 -9.57
C PRO A 20 9.79 -8.97 -10.00
N PHE A 21 10.19 -7.94 -9.27
CA PHE A 21 11.44 -7.20 -9.45
C PHE A 21 12.00 -6.77 -8.08
N ALA A 22 13.30 -6.49 -8.03
CA ALA A 22 13.94 -6.00 -6.82
C ALA A 22 13.47 -4.57 -6.51
N LEU A 23 13.00 -4.35 -5.29
CA LEU A 23 12.66 -3.03 -4.78
C LEU A 23 13.88 -2.44 -4.05
N ASN A 24 14.20 -1.18 -4.29
CA ASN A 24 15.13 -0.45 -3.44
C ASN A 24 14.49 -0.16 -2.06
N LEU A 25 15.29 0.28 -1.09
CA LEU A 25 14.81 0.46 0.29
C LEU A 25 13.67 1.49 0.41
N ASP A 26 13.70 2.55 -0.39
CA ASP A 26 12.67 3.59 -0.37
C ASP A 26 11.36 3.09 -0.98
N GLU A 27 11.44 2.29 -2.05
CA GLU A 27 10.28 1.61 -2.63
C GLU A 27 9.65 0.61 -1.65
N GLN A 28 10.47 -0.19 -0.95
CA GLN A 28 9.97 -1.12 0.07
C GLN A 28 9.23 -0.38 1.20
N ARG A 29 9.80 0.73 1.69
CA ARG A 29 9.17 1.59 2.70
C ARG A 29 7.90 2.24 2.19
N ALA A 30 7.85 2.66 0.94
CA ALA A 30 6.66 3.24 0.33
C ALA A 30 5.51 2.23 0.26
N VAL A 31 5.78 0.98 -0.14
CA VAL A 31 4.79 -0.10 -0.16
C VAL A 31 4.26 -0.40 1.24
N LEU A 32 5.15 -0.54 2.23
CA LEU A 32 4.74 -0.77 3.63
C LEU A 32 3.92 0.40 4.18
N GLY A 33 4.39 1.63 4.01
CA GLY A 33 3.68 2.82 4.48
C GLY A 33 2.34 3.06 3.79
N LEU A 34 2.14 2.55 2.57
CA LEU A 34 0.82 2.52 1.94
C LEU A 34 -0.10 1.50 2.61
N ALA A 35 0.41 0.28 2.85
CA ALA A 35 -0.36 -0.80 3.49
C ALA A 35 -0.79 -0.43 4.92
N GLU A 36 0.11 0.16 5.71
CA GLU A 36 -0.16 0.59 7.09
C GLU A 36 -1.26 1.65 7.20
N ARG A 37 -1.36 2.53 6.20
CA ARG A 37 -2.38 3.59 6.14
C ARG A 37 -3.63 3.18 5.37
N HIS A 38 -3.65 1.99 4.77
CA HIS A 38 -4.75 1.57 3.90
C HIS A 38 -6.10 1.59 4.63
N GLY A 39 -6.15 1.12 5.88
CA GLY A 39 -7.35 1.13 6.71
C GLY A 39 -7.83 2.53 7.15
N GLU A 40 -7.02 3.57 6.95
CA GLU A 40 -7.36 4.97 7.26
C GLU A 40 -7.87 5.74 6.02
N LEU A 41 -7.74 5.17 4.82
CA LEU A 41 -8.14 5.82 3.58
C LEU A 41 -9.66 5.72 3.38
N SER A 42 -10.28 6.84 3.00
CA SER A 42 -11.67 6.83 2.54
C SER A 42 -11.80 6.06 1.23
N SER A 43 -12.99 5.53 0.97
CA SER A 43 -13.30 4.84 -0.30
C SER A 43 -13.02 5.73 -1.52
N ALA A 44 -13.34 7.02 -1.44
CA ALA A 44 -13.04 7.99 -2.49
C ALA A 44 -11.52 8.14 -2.73
N ARG A 45 -10.72 8.15 -1.66
CA ARG A 45 -9.26 8.25 -1.77
C ARG A 45 -8.64 6.98 -2.33
N ILE A 46 -9.16 5.81 -1.95
CA ILE A 46 -8.77 4.51 -2.52
C ILE A 46 -9.01 4.50 -4.02
N GLN A 47 -10.19 4.96 -4.49
CA GLN A 47 -10.54 5.00 -5.91
C GLN A 47 -9.66 5.96 -6.72
N GLU A 48 -9.31 7.11 -6.15
CA GLU A 48 -8.40 8.07 -6.77
C GLU A 48 -7.01 7.45 -6.98
N LEU A 49 -6.46 6.81 -5.94
CA LEU A 49 -5.17 6.12 -6.02
C LEU A 49 -5.22 4.97 -7.03
N ALA A 50 -6.31 4.21 -7.07
CA ALA A 50 -6.54 3.16 -8.06
C ALA A 50 -6.40 3.68 -9.49
N THR A 51 -6.97 4.87 -9.74
CA THR A 51 -6.97 5.51 -11.06
C THR A 51 -5.57 5.99 -11.43
N ILE A 52 -4.81 6.55 -10.48
CA ILE A 52 -3.43 6.99 -10.68
C ILE A 52 -2.51 5.80 -10.98
N LEU A 53 -2.70 4.68 -10.27
CA LEU A 53 -1.83 3.51 -10.34
C LEU A 53 -2.18 2.54 -11.48
N ALA A 54 -3.40 2.60 -12.03
CA ALA A 54 -3.85 1.73 -13.11
C ALA A 54 -2.92 1.76 -14.34
N ASP A 55 -2.58 2.96 -14.79
CA ASP A 55 -1.74 3.19 -15.97
C ASP A 55 -0.29 2.68 -15.78
N PRO A 56 0.45 3.07 -14.72
CA PRO A 56 1.81 2.56 -14.52
C PRO A 56 1.87 1.05 -14.27
N LEU A 57 0.82 0.47 -13.65
CA LEU A 57 0.77 -0.97 -13.39
C LEU A 57 0.16 -1.78 -14.54
N ARG A 58 -0.37 -1.12 -15.58
CA ARG A 58 -1.07 -1.75 -16.72
C ARG A 58 -2.18 -2.71 -16.30
N ILE A 59 -2.97 -2.31 -15.31
CA ILE A 59 -4.12 -3.06 -14.79
C ILE A 59 -5.37 -2.20 -14.74
N PRO A 60 -6.58 -2.78 -14.76
CA PRO A 60 -7.81 -2.02 -14.54
C PRO A 60 -7.77 -1.29 -13.19
N ALA A 61 -8.27 -0.06 -13.12
CA ALA A 61 -8.30 0.73 -11.88
C ALA A 61 -8.96 -0.02 -10.71
N GLY A 62 -10.06 -0.75 -10.96
CA GLY A 62 -10.71 -1.58 -9.94
C GLY A 62 -9.86 -2.73 -9.37
N LYS A 63 -8.67 -2.99 -9.92
CA LYS A 63 -7.68 -3.97 -9.44
C LYS A 63 -6.41 -3.32 -8.88
N ALA A 64 -6.28 -1.99 -8.94
CA ALA A 64 -5.06 -1.26 -8.60
C ALA A 64 -4.93 -0.90 -7.11
N VAL A 65 -5.89 -1.32 -6.28
CA VAL A 65 -5.85 -1.23 -4.82
C VAL A 65 -6.33 -2.56 -4.26
N ALA A 66 -5.79 -2.90 -3.09
CA ALA A 66 -5.99 -4.19 -2.42
C ALA A 66 -7.49 -4.56 -2.32
N GLN A 67 -7.79 -5.85 -2.50
CA GLN A 67 -9.08 -6.44 -2.16
C GLN A 67 -9.16 -6.71 -0.66
#